data_AF-A0A1I3CJK4-F1
#
_entry.id   AF-A0A1I3CJK4-F1
#
_cell.length_a   1.000
_cell.length_b   1.000
_cell.length_c   1.000
_cell.angle_alpha   90.00
_cell.angle_beta   90.00
_cell.angle_gamma   90.00
#
_symmetry.space_group_name_H-M   'P 1'
#
loop_
_entity.id
_entity.type
_entity.pdbx_description
1 polymer ?
#
loop_
_entity_poly.entity_id
_entity_poly.type
_entity_poly.pdbx_seq_one_letter_code
_entity_poly.pdbx_strand_id
1 'polypeptide(L)'
;MTKTSGTHAVKEFTKAPLTEGGLTETLQRIAAGADEFSVLNHAARAALVAKVTEQWQEDFVANFHIPADLAKAGEEYAAIEQGDKYPSLSDSAREAVLQRFDDRYGDGGPRFWPALNGK
;
A
#
# COMPACT_ATOMS: atom_id res chain seq x y z
N MET A 1 -1.49 41.22 -1.43
CA MET A 1 -2.03 40.15 -0.57
C MET A 1 -2.58 39.04 -1.46
N THR A 2 -1.82 37.98 -1.69
CA THR A 2 -2.28 36.82 -2.49
C THR A 2 -2.41 35.62 -1.55
N LYS A 3 -3.64 35.35 -1.13
CA LYS A 3 -4.02 34.13 -0.40
C LYS A 3 -4.23 33.01 -1.42
N THR A 4 -3.17 32.31 -1.78
CA THR A 4 -3.23 31.08 -2.57
C THR A 4 -2.18 30.12 -2.07
N SER A 5 -2.34 29.61 -0.85
CA SER A 5 -1.44 28.59 -0.30
C SER A 5 -2.15 27.40 0.34
N GLY A 6 -3.45 27.48 0.64
CA GLY A 6 -4.16 26.39 1.33
C GLY A 6 -4.64 25.25 0.42
N THR A 7 -5.09 25.55 -0.81
CA THR A 7 -5.79 24.56 -1.66
C THR A 7 -4.85 23.73 -2.53
N HIS A 8 -3.65 24.25 -2.83
CA HIS A 8 -2.64 23.51 -3.59
C HIS A 8 -1.92 22.45 -2.74
N ALA A 9 -1.69 22.74 -1.46
CA ALA A 9 -0.99 21.84 -0.56
C ALA A 9 -1.77 20.52 -0.36
N VAL A 10 -3.07 20.61 -0.03
CA VAL A 10 -3.93 19.42 0.16
C VAL A 10 -3.99 18.52 -1.08
N LYS A 11 -3.90 19.08 -2.30
CA LYS A 11 -3.91 18.30 -3.56
C LYS A 11 -2.60 17.56 -3.84
N GLU A 12 -1.47 18.06 -3.35
CA GLU A 12 -0.19 17.37 -3.49
C GLU A 12 0.01 16.30 -2.42
N PHE A 13 -0.53 16.48 -1.21
CA PHE A 13 -0.47 15.47 -0.14
C PHE A 13 -1.48 14.32 -0.27
N THR A 14 -2.46 14.40 -1.16
CA THR A 14 -3.28 13.25 -1.56
C THR A 14 -2.56 12.32 -2.54
N LYS A 15 -1.35 12.65 -3.02
CA LYS A 15 -0.57 11.68 -3.78
C LYS A 15 -0.09 10.63 -2.81
N ALA A 16 -0.56 9.39 -3.01
CA ALA A 16 -0.07 8.26 -2.26
C ALA A 16 1.47 8.20 -2.32
N PRO A 17 2.17 8.04 -1.19
CA PRO A 17 3.61 7.89 -1.18
C PRO A 17 4.04 6.67 -1.98
N LEU A 18 5.21 6.68 -2.63
CA LEU A 18 5.59 5.54 -3.48
C LEU A 18 6.13 4.34 -2.69
N THR A 19 6.34 4.49 -1.38
CA THR A 19 6.95 3.47 -0.51
C THR A 19 6.18 3.32 0.80
N GLU A 20 6.27 2.14 1.41
CA GLU A 20 5.63 1.83 2.70
C GLU A 20 6.15 2.73 3.83
N GLY A 21 7.46 2.98 3.88
CA GLY A 21 8.03 3.93 4.86
C GLY A 21 7.52 5.36 4.67
N GLY A 22 7.36 5.80 3.43
CA GLY A 22 6.76 7.10 3.11
C GLY A 22 5.28 7.19 3.50
N LEU A 23 4.55 6.07 3.41
CA LEU A 23 3.18 5.96 3.93
C LEU A 23 3.17 6.16 5.44
N THR A 24 3.98 5.40 6.19
CA THR A 24 4.03 5.50 7.65
C THR A 24 4.29 6.93 8.12
N GLU A 25 5.28 7.61 7.54
CA GLU A 25 5.60 9.00 7.89
C GLU A 25 4.44 9.95 7.58
N THR A 26 3.84 9.82 6.38
CA THR A 26 2.72 10.67 5.95
C THR A 26 1.51 10.50 6.86
N LEU A 27 1.14 9.26 7.19
CA LEU A 27 0.02 8.97 8.07
C LEU A 27 0.26 9.51 9.50
N GLN A 28 1.49 9.40 10.02
CA GLN A 28 1.85 9.96 11.32
C GLN A 28 1.72 11.48 11.35
N ARG A 29 2.18 12.18 10.31
CA ARG A 29 2.07 13.65 10.20
C ARG A 29 0.61 14.11 10.15
N ILE A 30 -0.23 13.42 9.37
CA ILE A 30 -1.67 13.70 9.31
C ILE A 30 -2.32 13.46 10.68
N ALA A 31 -2.05 12.31 11.31
CA ALA A 31 -2.64 11.95 12.61
C ALA A 31 -2.25 12.95 13.72
N ALA A 32 -0.98 13.37 13.73
CA ALA A 32 -0.45 14.35 14.67
C ALA A 32 -1.01 15.77 14.45
N GLY A 33 -1.62 16.04 13.29
CA GLY A 33 -2.02 17.40 12.93
C GLY A 33 -0.83 18.33 12.72
N ALA A 34 0.29 17.79 12.21
CA ALA A 34 1.49 18.57 11.94
C ALA A 34 1.24 19.57 10.79
N ASP A 35 1.93 20.70 10.84
CA ASP A 35 1.94 21.72 9.78
C ASP A 35 0.50 22.15 9.38
N GLU A 36 0.17 21.96 8.11
CA GLU A 36 -1.11 22.25 7.51
C GLU A 36 -2.26 21.38 8.01
N PHE A 37 -1.99 20.21 8.61
CA PHE A 37 -3.03 19.34 9.18
C PHE A 37 -3.54 19.85 10.53
N SER A 38 -2.90 20.85 11.13
CA SER A 38 -3.34 21.49 12.38
C SER A 38 -4.71 22.16 12.26
N VAL A 39 -5.11 22.57 11.04
CA VAL A 39 -6.41 23.20 10.77
C VAL A 39 -7.55 22.19 10.70
N LEU A 40 -7.23 20.89 10.60
CA LEU A 40 -8.20 19.81 10.54
C LEU A 40 -8.52 19.32 11.95
N ASN A 41 -9.80 19.11 12.21
CA ASN A 41 -10.23 18.41 13.41
C ASN A 41 -9.88 16.91 13.33
N HIS A 42 -9.94 16.22 14.47
CA HIS A 42 -9.57 14.82 14.57
C HIS A 42 -10.30 13.92 13.55
N ALA A 43 -11.61 14.11 13.36
CA ALA A 43 -12.40 13.31 12.42
C ALA A 43 -11.96 13.52 10.97
N ALA A 44 -11.68 14.77 10.59
CA ALA A 44 -11.18 15.11 9.26
C ALA A 44 -9.78 14.52 9.00
N ARG A 45 -8.90 14.51 10.02
CA ARG A 45 -7.57 13.86 9.92
C ARG A 45 -7.69 12.35 9.79
N ALA A 46 -8.58 11.71 10.54
CA ALA A 46 -8.84 10.27 10.41
C ALA A 46 -9.40 9.91 9.03
N ALA A 47 -10.33 10.70 8.49
CA ALA A 47 -10.84 10.51 7.14
C ALA A 47 -9.75 10.69 6.07
N LEU A 48 -8.85 11.66 6.26
CA LEU A 48 -7.72 11.87 5.36
C LEU A 48 -6.72 10.72 5.42
N VAL A 49 -6.40 10.21 6.61
CA VAL A 49 -5.58 8.99 6.81
C VAL A 49 -6.18 7.82 6.03
N ALA A 50 -7.48 7.55 6.21
CA ALA A 50 -8.15 6.45 5.50
C ALA A 50 -8.03 6.59 3.99
N LYS A 51 -8.29 7.79 3.46
CA LYS A 51 -8.22 8.06 2.02
C LYS A 51 -6.81 7.92 1.45
N VAL A 52 -5.79 8.44 2.15
CA VAL A 52 -4.39 8.33 1.72
C VAL A 52 -3.93 6.87 1.73
N THR A 53 -4.32 6.10 2.76
CA THR A 53 -4.03 4.67 2.84
C THR A 53 -4.71 3.89 1.71
N GLU A 54 -5.99 4.14 1.44
CA GLU A 54 -6.74 3.47 0.36
C GLU A 54 -6.09 3.73 -0.99
N GLN A 55 -5.84 5.00 -1.32
CA GLN A 55 -5.20 5.37 -2.58
C GLN A 55 -3.80 4.76 -2.72
N TRP A 56 -3.04 4.70 -1.63
CA TRP A 56 -1.74 4.05 -1.61
C TRP A 56 -1.81 2.55 -1.88
N GLN A 57 -2.76 1.86 -1.26
CA GLN A 57 -2.94 0.43 -1.46
C GLN A 57 -3.35 0.12 -2.90
N GLU A 58 -4.26 0.91 -3.48
CA GLU A 58 -4.65 0.78 -4.89
C GLU A 58 -3.45 0.95 -5.84
N ASP A 59 -2.67 2.02 -5.66
CA ASP A 59 -1.49 2.29 -6.47
C ASP A 59 -0.41 1.22 -6.27
N PHE A 60 -0.22 0.74 -5.04
CA PHE A 60 0.73 -0.32 -4.72
C PHE A 60 0.34 -1.62 -5.42
N VAL A 61 -0.92 -2.06 -5.29
CA VAL A 61 -1.44 -3.25 -5.96
C VAL A 61 -1.26 -3.11 -7.47
N ALA A 62 -1.64 -1.98 -8.06
CA ALA A 62 -1.59 -1.74 -9.50
C ALA A 62 -0.15 -1.82 -10.06
N ASN A 63 0.82 -1.27 -9.33
CA ASN A 63 2.22 -1.19 -9.75
C ASN A 63 3.10 -2.31 -9.19
N PHE A 64 2.54 -3.24 -8.42
CA PHE A 64 3.30 -4.31 -7.79
C PHE A 64 4.04 -5.14 -8.84
N HIS A 65 5.36 -5.21 -8.69
CA HIS A 65 6.21 -6.00 -9.56
C HIS A 65 6.25 -7.45 -9.08
N ILE A 66 5.74 -8.36 -9.90
CA ILE A 66 5.88 -9.79 -9.66
C ILE A 66 7.20 -10.26 -10.30
N PRO A 67 8.10 -10.90 -9.55
CA PRO A 67 9.34 -11.48 -10.10
C PRO A 67 9.03 -12.40 -11.28
N ALA A 68 9.92 -12.47 -12.28
CA ALA A 68 9.77 -13.44 -13.37
C ALA A 68 10.26 -14.85 -12.98
N ASP A 69 11.22 -14.91 -12.05
CA ASP A 69 11.77 -16.16 -11.53
C ASP A 69 10.77 -16.85 -10.61
N LEU A 70 10.48 -18.12 -10.88
CA LEU A 70 9.45 -18.89 -10.18
C LEU A 70 9.76 -19.08 -8.69
N ALA A 71 11.02 -19.37 -8.33
CA ALA A 71 11.40 -19.59 -6.94
C ALA A 71 11.23 -18.29 -6.13
N LYS A 72 11.74 -17.17 -6.66
CA LYS A 72 11.58 -15.84 -6.03
C LYS A 72 10.13 -15.38 -5.96
N ALA A 73 9.35 -15.65 -6.99
CA ALA A 73 7.93 -15.31 -6.99
C ALA A 73 7.18 -16.09 -5.90
N GLY A 74 7.56 -17.33 -5.62
CA GLY A 74 6.87 -18.14 -4.62
C GLY A 74 7.29 -17.78 -3.20
N GLU A 75 8.58 -17.47 -3.00
CA GLU A 75 9.06 -16.90 -1.73
C GLU A 75 8.35 -15.57 -1.43
N GLU A 76 8.22 -14.70 -2.42
CA GLU A 76 7.55 -13.42 -2.26
C GLU A 76 6.04 -13.58 -2.04
N TYR A 77 5.37 -14.46 -2.77
CA TYR A 77 3.97 -14.81 -2.55
C TYR A 77 3.75 -15.30 -1.11
N ALA A 78 4.53 -16.26 -0.64
CA ALA A 78 4.39 -16.82 0.70
C ALA A 78 4.63 -15.77 1.80
N ALA A 79 5.64 -14.91 1.63
CA ALA A 79 5.91 -13.84 2.58
C ALA A 79 4.78 -12.79 2.64
N ILE A 80 4.13 -12.51 1.50
CA ILE A 80 2.99 -11.61 1.44
C ILE A 80 1.75 -12.27 2.05
N GLU A 81 1.49 -13.55 1.73
CA GLU A 81 0.37 -14.34 2.27
C GLU A 81 0.41 -14.45 3.80
N GLN A 82 1.60 -14.69 4.36
CA GLN A 82 1.82 -14.76 5.81
C GLN A 82 1.75 -13.38 6.50
N GLY A 83 1.75 -12.29 5.72
CA GLY A 83 1.77 -10.93 6.24
C GLY A 83 3.15 -10.47 6.74
N ASP A 84 4.20 -11.27 6.54
CA ASP A 84 5.58 -10.92 6.88
C ASP A 84 6.11 -9.78 6.01
N LYS A 85 5.61 -9.68 4.77
CA LYS A 85 5.97 -8.63 3.82
C LYS A 85 4.83 -7.64 3.63
N TYR A 86 5.16 -6.35 3.74
CA TYR A 86 4.23 -5.22 3.64
C TYR A 86 3.09 -5.29 4.68
N PRO A 87 3.41 -5.27 5.99
CA PRO A 87 2.40 -5.34 7.05
C PRO A 87 1.39 -4.19 7.03
N SER A 88 1.70 -3.09 6.33
CA SER A 88 0.78 -1.95 6.16
C SER A 88 -0.34 -2.21 5.15
N LEU A 89 -0.30 -3.31 4.39
CA LEU A 89 -1.40 -3.71 3.52
C LEU A 89 -2.60 -4.19 4.33
N SER A 90 -3.79 -3.73 3.95
CA SER A 90 -5.03 -4.35 4.40
C SER A 90 -5.12 -5.78 3.85
N ASP A 91 -5.93 -6.62 4.49
CA ASP A 91 -6.15 -8.00 4.01
C ASP A 91 -6.72 -8.00 2.58
N SER A 92 -7.59 -7.04 2.24
CA SER A 92 -8.11 -6.89 0.88
C SER A 92 -7.04 -6.51 -0.13
N ALA A 93 -6.13 -5.59 0.21
CA ALA A 93 -5.02 -5.22 -0.66
C ALA A 93 -4.02 -6.36 -0.80
N ARG A 94 -3.75 -7.11 0.28
CA ARG A 94 -2.92 -8.32 0.25
C ARG A 94 -3.52 -9.36 -0.70
N GLU A 95 -4.80 -9.68 -0.56
CA GLU A 95 -5.47 -10.63 -1.45
C GLU A 95 -5.44 -10.16 -2.91
N ALA A 96 -5.61 -8.86 -3.16
CA ALA A 96 -5.51 -8.32 -4.51
C ALA A 96 -4.09 -8.47 -5.11
N VAL A 97 -3.04 -8.33 -4.30
CA VAL A 97 -1.66 -8.63 -4.74
C VAL A 97 -1.51 -10.12 -5.04
N LEU A 98 -1.98 -11.01 -4.16
CA LEU A 98 -1.90 -12.47 -4.37
C LEU A 98 -2.64 -12.90 -5.63
N GLN A 99 -3.81 -12.32 -5.90
CA GLN A 99 -4.56 -12.58 -7.12
C GLN A 99 -3.78 -12.21 -8.38
N ARG A 100 -2.95 -11.14 -8.36
CA ARG A 100 -2.10 -10.80 -9.50
C ARG A 100 -1.02 -11.85 -9.77
N PHE A 101 -0.53 -12.53 -8.73
CA PHE A 101 0.37 -13.67 -8.93
C PHE A 101 -0.37 -14.82 -9.62
N ASP A 102 -1.56 -15.16 -9.14
CA ASP A 102 -2.41 -16.19 -9.75
C ASP A 102 -2.73 -15.84 -11.21
N ASP A 103 -3.11 -14.60 -11.51
CA ASP A 103 -3.39 -14.12 -12.88
C ASP A 103 -2.17 -14.21 -13.80
N ARG A 104 -0.98 -13.92 -13.28
CA ARG A 104 0.27 -13.96 -14.06
C ARG A 104 0.69 -15.38 -14.41
N TYR A 105 0.48 -16.33 -13.50
CA TYR A 105 0.96 -17.71 -13.64
C TYR A 105 -0.15 -18.71 -14.03
N GLY A 106 -1.41 -18.29 -14.02
CA GLY A 106 -2.58 -19.08 -14.40
C GLY A 106 -2.93 -20.19 -13.39
N ASP A 107 -3.65 -21.21 -13.85
CA ASP A 107 -4.11 -22.36 -13.04
C ASP A 107 -2.98 -23.17 -12.36
N GLY A 108 -1.72 -22.87 -12.67
CA GLY A 108 -0.53 -23.40 -12.01
C GLY A 108 0.21 -22.36 -11.18
N GLY A 109 -0.44 -21.30 -10.70
CA GLY A 109 0.16 -20.20 -9.94
C GLY A 109 0.63 -20.57 -8.53
N PRO A 110 1.24 -19.62 -7.78
CA PRO A 110 1.88 -19.90 -6.50
C PRO A 110 0.97 -20.56 -5.46
N ARG A 111 -0.34 -20.28 -5.51
CA ARG A 111 -1.35 -20.94 -4.67
C ARG A 111 -1.43 -22.46 -4.88
N PHE A 112 -1.01 -22.95 -6.04
CA PHE A 112 -0.95 -24.36 -6.42
C PHE A 112 0.47 -24.89 -6.58
N TRP A 113 1.49 -24.05 -6.42
CA TRP A 113 2.85 -24.54 -6.35
C TRP A 113 2.93 -25.46 -5.14
N PRO A 114 3.43 -26.72 -5.32
CA PRO A 114 3.74 -27.55 -4.17
C PRO A 114 4.64 -26.68 -3.33
N ALA A 115 4.17 -26.35 -2.13
CA ALA A 115 4.75 -25.31 -1.31
C ALA A 115 6.28 -25.39 -1.45
N LEU A 116 6.95 -24.26 -1.66
CA LEU A 116 8.42 -24.18 -1.62
C LEU A 116 9.02 -24.67 -0.29
N ASN A 117 8.22 -25.33 0.56
CA ASN A 117 8.58 -26.48 1.38
C ASN A 117 9.30 -27.54 0.53
N GLY A 118 10.61 -27.37 0.43
CA GLY A 118 11.51 -28.51 0.48
C GLY A 118 11.07 -29.48 1.59
N LYS A 119 11.31 -30.76 1.32
CA LYS A 119 11.37 -31.82 2.34
C LYS A 119 11.98 -31.36 3.67
#